data_AF-A0A914AS15-F1
#
_entry.id   AF-A0A914AS15-F1
#
_cell.length_a   1.000
_cell.length_b   1.000
_cell.length_c   1.000
_cell.angle_alpha   90.00
_cell.angle_beta   90.00
_cell.angle_gamma   90.00
#
_symmetry.space_group_name_H-M   'P 1'
#
loop_
_entity.id
_entity.type
_entity.pdbx_description
1 polymer ?
#
loop_
_entity_poly.entity_id
_entity_poly.type
_entity_poly.pdbx_seq_one_letter_code
_entity_poly.pdbx_strand_id
1 'polypeptide(L)'
;MGFLLSSVLADVFMEEFESFSLLTADLRPSLWLRYVDDTFVVWPHGPDTLQDFLQYLNKQHTSISFTMEQEQYGTIPFLDVKISRNPDGTLGHSVYRKPTHTDRYLHQRSFHHPCIKSSVNRTQVQRAFEVCDQDYLKRELKHIQTSQRNGYKPNCIKISKPDQRVSYTQGPSTVSPSVTLPYIGPASHHLQRIHRQAGVKVYHSFGNKLQCSLPHSM
;
A
#
# COMPACT_ATOMS: atom_id res chain seq x y z
N MET A 1 -7.14 2.71 15.17
CA MET A 1 -8.16 3.74 15.46
C MET A 1 -9.34 3.38 14.57
N GLY A 2 -10.47 2.99 15.15
CA GLY A 2 -11.64 2.54 14.41
C GLY A 2 -12.35 1.39 15.12
N PHE A 3 -13.66 1.53 15.32
CA PHE A 3 -14.53 0.44 15.73
C PHE A 3 -14.67 -0.52 14.54
N LEU A 4 -14.60 -1.85 14.74
CA LEU A 4 -14.55 -2.83 13.64
C LEU A 4 -15.71 -2.70 12.64
N LEU A 5 -16.84 -2.13 13.06
CA LEU A 5 -18.02 -1.96 12.24
C LEU A 5 -18.07 -0.62 11.48
N SER A 6 -17.27 0.38 11.85
CA SER A 6 -17.41 1.72 11.24
C SER A 6 -17.03 1.72 9.76
N SER A 7 -15.99 0.97 9.36
CA SER A 7 -15.57 0.88 7.97
C SER A 7 -16.62 0.18 7.11
N VAL A 8 -17.19 -0.91 7.61
CA VAL A 8 -18.24 -1.66 6.89
C VAL A 8 -19.49 -0.80 6.69
N LEU A 9 -19.91 -0.08 7.73
CA LEU A 9 -21.06 0.81 7.62
C LEU A 9 -20.82 1.96 6.64
N ALA A 10 -19.61 2.54 6.64
CA ALA A 10 -19.23 3.55 5.66
C ALA A 10 -19.27 2.99 4.22
N ASP A 11 -18.74 1.78 4.02
CA ASP A 11 -18.74 1.15 2.69
C ASP A 11 -20.15 0.87 2.16
N VAL A 12 -21.05 0.34 3.01
CA VAL A 12 -22.46 0.09 2.60
C VAL A 12 -23.17 1.39 2.27
N PHE A 13 -23.00 2.41 3.11
CA PHE A 13 -23.62 3.71 2.86
C PHE A 13 -23.09 4.34 1.55
N MET A 14 -21.77 4.30 1.32
CA MET A 14 -21.18 4.83 0.10
C MET A 14 -21.62 4.05 -1.15
N GLU A 15 -21.79 2.74 -1.05
CA GLU A 15 -22.34 1.91 -2.14
C GLU A 15 -23.78 2.28 -2.51
N GLU A 16 -24.65 2.50 -1.52
CA GLU A 16 -26.02 2.97 -1.76
C GLU A 16 -26.04 4.38 -2.35
N PHE A 17 -25.26 5.30 -1.78
CA PHE A 17 -25.12 6.68 -2.25
C PHE A 17 -24.65 6.72 -3.72
N GLU A 18 -23.61 5.98 -4.06
CA GLU A 18 -23.06 5.93 -5.42
C GLU A 18 -24.05 5.30 -6.39
N SER A 19 -24.69 4.20 -6.00
CA SER A 19 -25.68 3.53 -6.84
C SER A 19 -26.83 4.48 -7.18
N PHE A 20 -27.37 5.19 -6.19
CA PHE A 20 -28.43 6.18 -6.39
C PHE A 20 -27.96 7.34 -7.29
N SER A 21 -26.78 7.90 -7.01
CA SER A 21 -26.22 9.02 -7.76
C SER A 21 -25.93 8.65 -9.23
N LEU A 22 -25.38 7.47 -9.48
CA LEU A 22 -25.09 6.99 -10.83
C LEU A 22 -26.38 6.65 -11.59
N LEU A 23 -27.40 6.12 -10.92
CA LEU A 23 -28.69 5.82 -11.55
C LEU A 23 -29.48 7.08 -11.90
N THR A 24 -29.39 8.14 -11.12
CA THR A 24 -30.19 9.36 -11.33
C THR A 24 -29.47 10.46 -12.13
N ALA A 25 -28.17 10.30 -12.42
CA ALA A 25 -27.42 11.23 -13.26
C ALA A 25 -27.86 11.20 -14.73
N ASP A 26 -27.93 12.39 -15.36
CA ASP A 26 -28.25 12.56 -16.79
C ASP A 26 -27.17 11.92 -17.69
N LEU A 27 -25.91 12.20 -17.36
CA LEU A 27 -24.73 11.62 -18.01
C LEU A 27 -24.02 10.72 -16.99
N ARG A 28 -23.59 9.55 -17.46
CA ARG A 28 -23.01 8.52 -16.60
C ARG A 28 -21.57 8.18 -17.02
N PRO A 29 -20.68 7.88 -16.08
CA PRO A 29 -19.36 7.37 -16.40
C PRO A 29 -19.49 6.00 -17.08
N SER A 30 -18.54 5.67 -17.96
CA SER A 30 -18.46 4.32 -18.55
C SER A 30 -17.84 3.31 -17.60
N LEU A 31 -17.06 3.78 -16.63
CA LEU A 31 -16.46 2.98 -15.56
C LEU A 31 -16.45 3.79 -14.26
N TRP A 32 -16.89 3.17 -13.17
CA TRP A 32 -16.80 3.70 -11.81
C TRP A 32 -16.28 2.59 -10.90
N LEU A 33 -15.09 2.77 -10.34
CA LEU A 33 -14.47 1.85 -9.40
C LEU A 33 -14.14 2.60 -8.12
N ARG A 34 -14.43 2.01 -6.97
CA ARG A 34 -14.10 2.59 -5.66
C ARG A 34 -13.14 1.72 -4.88
N TYR A 35 -12.18 2.35 -4.21
CA TYR A 35 -11.32 1.76 -3.21
C TYR A 35 -11.36 2.59 -1.94
N VAL A 36 -12.12 2.13 -0.94
CA VAL A 36 -12.40 2.88 0.30
C VAL A 36 -12.99 4.26 -0.04
N ASP A 37 -12.19 5.32 0.07
CA ASP A 37 -12.60 6.71 -0.16
C ASP A 37 -12.23 7.23 -1.57
N ASP A 38 -11.38 6.52 -2.31
CA ASP A 38 -10.89 6.95 -3.62
C ASP A 38 -11.67 6.29 -4.77
N THR A 39 -12.08 7.09 -5.77
CA THR A 39 -12.80 6.60 -6.95
C THR A 39 -11.98 6.77 -8.23
N PHE A 40 -11.92 5.72 -9.06
CA PHE A 40 -11.38 5.78 -10.42
C PHE A 40 -12.53 5.79 -11.43
N VAL A 41 -12.58 6.83 -12.26
CA VAL A 41 -13.72 7.12 -13.12
C VAL A 41 -13.27 7.33 -14.56
N VAL A 42 -13.94 6.66 -15.51
CA VAL A 42 -13.78 6.93 -16.94
C VAL A 42 -15.00 7.69 -17.43
N TRP A 43 -14.78 8.92 -17.89
CA TRP A 43 -15.83 9.83 -18.33
C TRP A 43 -15.77 10.05 -19.85
N PRO A 44 -16.77 9.60 -20.62
CA PRO A 44 -16.73 9.69 -22.09
C PRO A 44 -17.34 10.98 -22.66
N HIS A 45 -17.90 11.88 -21.85
CA HIS A 45 -18.74 13.00 -22.31
C HIS A 45 -18.02 14.36 -22.39
N GLY A 46 -16.68 14.38 -22.31
CA GLY A 46 -15.86 15.58 -22.38
C GLY A 46 -15.66 16.32 -21.03
N PRO A 47 -14.72 17.28 -20.97
CA PRO A 47 -14.29 17.92 -19.72
C PRO A 47 -15.30 18.89 -19.12
N ASP A 48 -16.11 19.57 -19.94
CA ASP A 48 -17.07 20.56 -19.45
C ASP A 48 -18.20 19.88 -18.66
N THR A 49 -18.76 18.80 -19.21
CA THR A 49 -19.82 18.01 -18.56
C THR A 49 -19.33 17.24 -17.33
N LEU A 50 -18.01 16.99 -17.25
CA LEU A 50 -17.40 16.34 -16.09
C LEU A 50 -17.46 17.24 -14.84
N GLN A 51 -17.30 18.55 -15.01
CA GLN A 51 -17.44 19.51 -13.90
C GLN A 51 -18.88 19.60 -13.41
N ASP A 52 -19.85 19.57 -14.32
CA ASP A 52 -21.26 19.53 -13.98
C ASP A 52 -21.61 18.25 -13.21
N PHE A 53 -21.04 17.12 -13.62
CA PHE A 53 -21.19 15.85 -12.92
C PHE A 53 -20.60 15.89 -11.50
N LEU A 54 -19.41 16.49 -11.32
CA LEU A 54 -18.84 16.68 -9.98
C LEU A 54 -19.74 17.55 -9.09
N GLN A 55 -20.28 18.64 -9.63
CA GLN A 55 -21.22 19.49 -8.90
C GLN A 55 -22.52 18.75 -8.56
N TYR A 56 -23.01 17.92 -9.48
CA TYR A 56 -24.17 17.06 -9.26
C TYR A 56 -23.93 16.06 -8.10
N LEU A 57 -22.77 15.37 -8.08
CA LEU A 57 -22.40 14.46 -6.99
C LEU A 57 -22.38 15.18 -5.64
N ASN A 58 -21.78 16.37 -5.59
CA ASN A 58 -21.69 17.18 -4.36
C ASN A 58 -23.03 17.75 -3.88
N LYS A 59 -24.09 17.69 -4.69
CA LYS A 59 -25.44 18.08 -4.29
C LYS A 59 -26.25 16.93 -3.68
N GLN A 60 -25.80 15.68 -3.84
CA GLN A 60 -26.58 14.51 -3.41
C GLN A 60 -26.64 14.38 -1.88
N HIS A 61 -25.60 14.85 -1.16
CA HIS A 61 -25.58 14.77 0.30
C HIS A 61 -24.75 15.89 0.91
N THR A 62 -25.31 16.57 1.92
CA THR A 62 -24.70 17.77 2.54
C THR A 62 -23.39 17.51 3.25
N SER A 63 -23.19 16.30 3.76
CA SER A 63 -21.98 15.91 4.50
C SER A 63 -20.91 15.22 3.64
N ILE A 64 -21.12 15.06 2.34
CA ILE A 64 -20.19 14.36 1.45
C ILE A 64 -19.73 15.33 0.36
N SER A 65 -18.42 15.44 0.19
CA SER A 65 -17.82 16.27 -0.84
C SER A 65 -16.78 15.47 -1.59
N PHE A 66 -17.02 15.27 -2.87
CA PHE A 66 -16.09 14.78 -3.86
C PHE A 66 -15.16 15.90 -4.31
N THR A 67 -13.90 15.52 -4.49
CA THR A 67 -12.88 16.29 -5.20
C THR A 67 -12.40 15.47 -6.38
N MET A 68 -11.87 16.12 -7.41
CA MET A 68 -11.46 15.45 -8.63
C MET A 68 -10.05 15.87 -9.06
N GLU A 69 -9.22 14.88 -9.36
CA GLU A 69 -8.00 15.03 -10.15
C GLU A 69 -8.28 14.55 -11.57
N GLN A 70 -7.85 15.30 -12.58
CA GLN A 70 -8.05 14.94 -13.99
C GLN A 70 -6.76 14.37 -14.59
N GLU A 71 -6.92 13.53 -15.63
CA GLU A 71 -5.81 13.03 -16.44
C GLU A 71 -5.02 14.20 -17.04
N GLN A 72 -3.69 14.18 -16.85
CA GLN A 72 -2.78 15.15 -17.43
C GLN A 72 -1.75 14.43 -18.31
N TYR A 73 -1.62 14.88 -19.56
CA TYR A 73 -0.69 14.34 -20.54
C TYR A 73 -0.80 12.81 -20.71
N GLY A 74 -2.03 12.29 -20.73
CA GLY A 74 -2.28 10.86 -20.87
C GLY A 74 -1.95 10.05 -19.61
N THR A 75 -1.83 10.69 -18.44
CA THR A 75 -1.49 10.00 -17.19
C THR A 75 -2.33 10.48 -16.01
N ILE A 76 -2.67 9.56 -15.12
CA ILE A 76 -3.41 9.86 -13.88
C ILE A 76 -2.90 8.95 -12.75
N PRO A 77 -2.65 9.49 -11.55
CA PRO A 77 -2.36 8.66 -10.39
C PRO A 77 -3.66 8.06 -9.80
N PHE A 78 -3.60 6.81 -9.37
CA PHE A 78 -4.63 6.19 -8.55
C PHE A 78 -3.95 5.30 -7.51
N LEU A 79 -4.16 5.61 -6.21
CA LEU A 79 -3.44 4.99 -5.10
C LEU A 79 -1.90 5.05 -5.28
N ASP A 80 -1.22 3.90 -5.30
CA ASP A 80 0.21 3.76 -5.53
C ASP A 80 0.58 3.44 -6.99
N VAL A 81 -0.39 3.55 -7.91
CA VAL A 81 -0.24 3.26 -9.34
C VAL A 81 -0.34 4.55 -10.15
N LYS A 82 0.60 4.75 -11.06
CA LYS A 82 0.53 5.75 -12.12
C LYS A 82 0.02 5.04 -13.37
N ILE A 83 -1.20 5.37 -13.74
CA ILE A 83 -1.86 4.85 -14.93
C ILE A 83 -1.52 5.79 -16.08
N SER A 84 -1.18 5.22 -17.24
CA SER A 84 -0.83 5.94 -18.46
C SER A 84 -1.57 5.35 -19.64
N ARG A 85 -1.96 6.19 -20.60
CA ARG A 85 -2.60 5.74 -21.84
C ARG A 85 -1.53 5.53 -22.91
N ASN A 86 -1.41 4.29 -23.38
CA ASN A 86 -0.49 3.95 -24.46
C ASN A 86 -1.06 4.37 -25.82
N PRO A 87 -0.22 4.56 -26.86
CA PRO A 87 -0.67 4.93 -28.20
C PRO A 87 -1.63 3.93 -28.86
N ASP A 88 -1.55 2.66 -28.47
CA ASP A 88 -2.43 1.59 -28.94
C ASP A 88 -3.78 1.53 -28.19
N GLY A 89 -4.01 2.46 -27.25
CA GLY A 89 -5.23 2.54 -26.45
C GLY A 89 -5.22 1.66 -25.20
N THR A 90 -4.15 0.90 -24.94
CA THR A 90 -4.01 0.11 -23.72
C THR A 90 -3.59 0.99 -22.53
N LEU A 91 -3.78 0.48 -21.30
CA LEU A 91 -3.32 1.15 -20.09
C LEU A 91 -1.94 0.61 -19.68
N GLY A 92 -0.99 1.51 -19.53
CA GLY A 92 0.30 1.25 -18.93
C GLY A 92 0.31 1.58 -17.44
N HIS A 93 1.02 0.77 -16.65
CA HIS A 93 1.09 0.86 -15.19
C HIS A 93 2.53 1.01 -14.73
N SER A 94 2.74 1.92 -13.78
CA SER A 94 4.02 2.10 -13.10
C SER A 94 3.80 2.56 -11.67
N VAL A 95 4.81 2.46 -10.81
CA VAL A 95 4.69 2.92 -9.42
C VAL A 95 4.56 4.44 -9.38
N TYR A 96 3.49 4.95 -8.76
CA TYR A 96 3.33 6.35 -8.47
C TYR A 96 4.05 6.75 -7.18
N ARG A 97 4.68 7.93 -7.18
CA ARG A 97 5.25 8.57 -6.00
C ARG A 97 4.75 9.99 -5.96
N LYS A 98 4.10 10.37 -4.85
CA LYS A 98 3.68 11.76 -4.62
C LYS A 98 4.89 12.71 -4.71
N PRO A 99 4.73 13.97 -5.14
CA PRO A 99 5.84 14.93 -5.18
C PRO A 99 6.57 15.13 -3.85
N THR A 100 5.89 14.88 -2.73
CA THR A 100 6.43 14.95 -1.37
C THR A 100 7.19 13.67 -0.95
N HIS A 101 7.25 12.65 -1.79
CA HIS A 101 7.93 11.39 -1.49
C HIS A 101 9.45 11.59 -1.47
N THR A 102 10.07 11.41 -0.31
CA THR A 102 11.51 11.66 -0.10
C THR A 102 12.38 10.44 -0.39
N ASP A 103 11.80 9.30 -0.74
CA ASP A 103 12.49 8.00 -0.84
C ASP A 103 13.28 7.62 0.44
N ARG A 104 12.89 8.18 1.59
CA ARG A 104 13.48 7.84 2.89
C ARG A 104 12.71 6.71 3.53
N TYR A 105 13.36 5.55 3.61
CA TYR A 105 12.85 4.37 4.28
C TYR A 105 13.69 4.04 5.51
N LEU A 106 13.42 2.91 6.15
CA LEU A 106 14.10 2.46 7.34
C LEU A 106 15.62 2.36 7.10
N HIS A 107 16.42 3.16 7.80
CA HIS A 107 17.88 3.19 7.63
C HIS A 107 18.55 1.90 8.11
N GLN A 108 19.63 1.45 7.46
CA GLN A 108 20.31 0.18 7.78
C GLN A 108 20.84 0.10 9.23
N ARG A 109 21.29 1.24 9.77
CA ARG A 109 21.77 1.38 11.16
C ARG A 109 20.65 1.51 12.20
N SER A 110 19.38 1.50 11.79
CA SER A 110 18.28 1.51 12.74
C SER A 110 18.30 0.25 13.62
N PHE A 111 17.88 0.41 14.88
CA PHE A 111 17.79 -0.65 15.87
C PHE A 111 16.57 -1.54 15.63
N HIS A 112 16.55 -2.18 14.46
CA HIS A 112 15.50 -3.09 14.03
C HIS A 112 16.11 -4.45 13.73
N HIS A 113 15.34 -5.50 13.99
CA HIS A 113 15.72 -6.85 13.60
C HIS A 113 16.02 -6.89 12.09
N PRO A 114 17.10 -7.56 11.63
CA PRO A 114 17.50 -7.59 10.22
C PRO A 114 16.38 -7.99 9.25
N CYS A 115 15.46 -8.86 9.67
CA CYS A 115 14.29 -9.27 8.87
C CYS A 115 13.40 -8.06 8.48
N ILE A 116 13.18 -7.10 9.38
CA ILE A 116 12.34 -5.92 9.13
C ILE A 116 13.02 -5.00 8.11
N LYS A 117 14.34 -4.81 8.25
CA LYS A 117 15.14 -4.01 7.31
C LYS A 117 15.11 -4.62 5.90
N SER A 118 15.30 -5.94 5.81
CA SER A 118 15.20 -6.67 4.55
C SER A 118 13.77 -6.66 3.98
N SER A 119 12.74 -6.71 4.82
CA SER A 119 11.36 -6.72 4.34
C SER A 119 10.97 -5.41 3.67
N VAL A 120 11.44 -4.26 4.17
CA VAL A 120 11.18 -2.94 3.55
C VAL A 120 11.72 -2.87 2.12
N ASN A 121 12.90 -3.44 1.87
CA ASN A 121 13.44 -3.53 0.51
C ASN A 121 12.64 -4.53 -0.33
N ARG A 122 12.31 -5.69 0.25
CA ARG A 122 11.56 -6.74 -0.43
C ARG A 122 10.16 -6.27 -0.86
N THR A 123 9.45 -5.50 -0.02
CA THR A 123 8.11 -5.00 -0.34
C THR A 123 8.14 -4.00 -1.49
N GLN A 124 9.16 -3.16 -1.58
CA GLN A 124 9.31 -2.24 -2.73
C GLN A 124 9.58 -3.01 -4.03
N VAL A 125 10.45 -4.02 -3.99
CA VAL A 125 10.72 -4.87 -5.15
C VAL A 125 9.47 -5.66 -5.54
N GLN A 126 8.75 -6.23 -4.56
CA GLN A 126 7.48 -6.92 -4.82
C GLN A 126 6.48 -5.99 -5.52
N ARG A 127 6.29 -4.78 -4.99
CA ARG A 127 5.39 -3.78 -5.58
C ARG A 127 5.80 -3.44 -7.02
N ALA A 128 7.10 -3.31 -7.29
CA ALA A 128 7.57 -3.07 -8.66
C ALA A 128 7.13 -4.18 -9.63
N PHE A 129 7.21 -5.45 -9.21
CA PHE A 129 6.77 -6.58 -10.03
C PHE A 129 5.26 -6.73 -10.13
N GLU A 130 4.50 -6.27 -9.14
CA GLU A 130 3.03 -6.32 -9.14
C GLU A 130 2.40 -5.19 -9.95
N VAL A 131 3.03 -4.01 -9.93
CA VAL A 131 2.45 -2.77 -10.49
C VAL A 131 3.03 -2.40 -11.84
N CYS A 132 4.34 -2.57 -12.07
CA CYS A 132 4.96 -2.06 -13.30
C CYS A 132 4.80 -3.03 -14.47
N ASP A 133 4.48 -2.48 -15.64
CA ASP A 133 4.68 -3.20 -16.89
C ASP A 133 6.17 -3.44 -17.18
N GLN A 134 6.46 -4.34 -18.11
CA GLN A 134 7.83 -4.77 -18.43
C GLN A 134 8.75 -3.59 -18.80
N ASP A 135 8.22 -2.58 -19.48
CA ASP A 135 8.97 -1.39 -19.91
C ASP A 135 9.38 -0.50 -18.73
N TYR A 136 8.51 -0.39 -17.71
CA TYR A 136 8.76 0.45 -16.54
C TYR A 136 9.50 -0.29 -15.41
N LEU A 137 9.40 -1.62 -15.37
CA LEU A 137 9.96 -2.46 -14.31
C LEU A 137 11.47 -2.26 -14.13
N LYS A 138 12.24 -2.25 -15.23
CA LYS A 138 13.71 -2.08 -15.15
C LYS A 138 14.09 -0.73 -14.54
N ARG A 139 13.37 0.33 -14.90
CA ARG A 139 13.58 1.67 -14.37
C ARG A 139 13.25 1.73 -12.88
N GLU A 140 12.15 1.10 -12.49
CA GLU A 140 11.71 1.04 -11.08
C GLU A 140 12.70 0.25 -10.21
N LEU A 141 13.18 -0.91 -10.67
CA LEU A 141 14.19 -1.68 -9.93
C LEU A 141 15.50 -0.91 -9.77
N LYS A 142 15.93 -0.18 -10.80
CA LYS A 142 17.12 0.70 -10.73
C LYS A 142 16.91 1.86 -9.75
N HIS A 143 15.71 2.45 -9.73
CA HIS A 143 15.33 3.46 -8.75
C HIS A 143 15.44 2.91 -7.33
N ILE A 144 14.87 1.74 -7.05
CA ILE A 144 14.94 1.10 -5.72
C ILE A 144 16.39 0.87 -5.29
N GLN A 145 17.26 0.37 -6.17
CA GLN A 145 18.67 0.17 -5.84
C GLN A 145 19.42 1.48 -5.52
N THR A 146 19.03 2.58 -6.16
CA THR A 146 19.72 3.88 -6.02
C THR A 146 19.19 4.67 -4.82
N SER A 147 17.86 4.71 -4.67
CA SER A 147 17.16 5.44 -3.62
C SER A 147 17.35 4.82 -2.23
N GLN A 148 17.46 3.49 -2.15
CA GLN A 148 17.68 2.77 -0.89
C GLN A 148 19.13 2.78 -0.38
N ARG A 149 19.98 3.70 -0.85
CA ARG A 149 21.34 3.91 -0.30
C ARG A 149 21.35 4.46 1.14
N ASN A 150 20.22 4.42 1.86
CA ASN A 150 20.04 4.70 3.29
C ASN A 150 20.85 3.75 4.21
N GLY A 151 22.16 3.69 3.99
CA GLY A 151 23.12 2.85 4.71
C GLY A 151 23.18 1.39 4.26
N TYR A 152 22.34 0.96 3.31
CA TYR A 152 22.38 -0.42 2.78
C TYR A 152 23.51 -0.57 1.77
N LYS A 153 24.24 -1.68 1.85
CA LYS A 153 25.21 -2.05 0.80
C LYS A 153 24.44 -2.48 -0.46
N PRO A 154 24.93 -2.19 -1.68
CA PRO A 154 24.25 -2.54 -2.93
C PRO A 154 23.85 -4.01 -3.02
N ASN A 155 24.72 -4.91 -2.55
CA ASN A 155 24.50 -6.36 -2.60
C ASN A 155 23.44 -6.86 -1.60
N CYS A 156 22.96 -6.02 -0.69
CA CYS A 156 21.92 -6.38 0.28
C CYS A 156 20.49 -6.26 -0.27
N ILE A 157 20.31 -5.56 -1.40
CA ILE A 157 19.00 -5.37 -2.03
C ILE A 157 18.85 -6.40 -3.13
N LYS A 158 18.08 -7.46 -2.85
CA LYS A 158 17.71 -8.44 -3.86
C LYS A 158 16.61 -7.86 -4.76
N ILE A 159 16.93 -7.68 -6.04
CA ILE A 159 15.99 -7.19 -7.08
C ILE A 159 15.31 -8.32 -7.87
N SER A 160 15.61 -9.58 -7.54
CA SER A 160 14.89 -10.73 -8.09
C SER A 160 13.43 -10.68 -7.67
N LYS A 161 12.54 -11.19 -8.53
CA LYS A 161 11.13 -11.38 -8.19
C LYS A 161 11.06 -12.16 -6.88
N PRO A 162 10.44 -11.61 -5.82
CA PRO A 162 10.31 -12.34 -4.57
C PRO A 162 9.43 -13.57 -4.81
N ASP A 163 9.77 -14.69 -4.17
CA ASP A 163 8.88 -15.84 -4.16
C ASP A 163 7.50 -15.40 -3.66
N GLN A 164 6.46 -15.73 -4.43
CA GLN A 164 5.09 -15.64 -3.94
C GLN A 164 5.05 -16.43 -2.63
N ARG A 165 4.61 -15.78 -1.55
CA ARG A 165 4.29 -16.53 -0.34
C ARG A 165 3.31 -17.62 -0.77
N VAL A 166 3.70 -18.87 -0.51
CA VAL A 166 2.83 -20.04 -0.63
C VAL A 166 1.47 -19.63 -0.08
N SER A 167 0.43 -19.82 -0.89
CA SER A 167 -0.96 -19.71 -0.51
C SER A 167 -1.11 -20.29 0.89
N TYR A 168 -1.90 -19.67 1.76
CA TYR A 168 -2.33 -20.30 3.00
C TYR A 168 -3.25 -21.49 2.65
N THR A 169 -2.72 -22.55 2.05
CA THR A 169 -3.36 -23.85 2.08
C THR A 169 -3.34 -24.27 3.53
N GLN A 170 -4.52 -24.37 4.12
CA GLN A 170 -4.72 -25.00 5.42
C GLN A 170 -4.39 -26.49 5.29
N GLY A 171 -3.10 -26.81 5.18
CA GLY A 171 -2.61 -28.15 5.50
C GLY A 171 -2.70 -28.36 7.01
N PRO A 172 -2.78 -29.60 7.49
CA PRO A 172 -2.91 -29.90 8.91
C PRO A 172 -1.77 -29.22 9.68
N SER A 173 -2.14 -28.19 10.43
CA SER A 173 -1.20 -27.36 11.17
C SER A 173 -0.66 -28.16 12.35
N THR A 174 0.54 -28.72 12.20
CA THR A 174 1.37 -29.04 13.37
C THR A 174 1.64 -27.71 14.06
N VAL A 175 0.93 -27.45 15.16
CA VAL A 175 1.05 -26.21 15.93
C VAL A 175 2.43 -26.21 16.58
N SER A 176 3.43 -25.70 15.88
CA SER A 176 4.75 -25.48 16.46
C SER A 176 4.58 -24.39 17.52
N PRO A 177 5.02 -24.60 18.77
CA PRO A 177 4.97 -23.56 19.79
C PRO A 177 5.69 -22.31 19.30
N SER A 178 5.15 -21.13 19.60
CA SER A 178 5.76 -19.87 19.18
C SER A 178 5.76 -18.84 20.30
N VAL A 179 6.77 -17.97 20.30
CA VAL A 179 6.95 -16.91 21.30
C VAL A 179 7.34 -15.61 20.61
N THR A 180 6.86 -14.48 21.14
CA THR A 180 7.23 -13.15 20.68
C THR A 180 8.07 -12.46 21.74
N LEU A 181 9.27 -12.01 21.37
CA LEU A 181 10.24 -11.40 22.28
C LEU A 181 10.65 -10.01 21.78
N PRO A 182 10.90 -9.02 22.66
CA PRO A 182 11.41 -7.73 22.23
C PRO A 182 12.78 -7.88 21.54
N TYR A 183 13.00 -7.12 20.47
CA TYR A 183 14.32 -7.05 19.85
C TYR A 183 15.25 -6.16 20.69
N ILE A 184 16.27 -6.79 21.28
CA ILE A 184 17.29 -6.17 22.14
C ILE A 184 18.70 -6.36 21.56
N GLY A 185 18.81 -6.53 20.23
CA GLY A 185 20.09 -6.62 19.53
C GLY A 185 20.73 -8.03 19.58
N PRO A 186 22.05 -8.15 19.81
CA PRO A 186 22.76 -9.44 19.76
C PRO A 186 22.18 -10.54 20.66
N ALA A 187 21.71 -10.17 21.86
CA ALA A 187 21.10 -11.11 22.80
C ALA A 187 19.84 -11.78 22.22
N SER A 188 19.03 -11.05 21.44
CA SER A 188 17.86 -11.62 20.76
C SER A 188 18.23 -12.75 19.80
N HIS A 189 19.37 -12.64 19.10
CA HIS A 189 19.83 -13.69 18.20
C HIS A 189 20.30 -14.95 18.95
N HIS A 190 20.88 -14.77 20.14
CA HIS A 190 21.24 -15.89 21.00
C HIS A 190 19.99 -16.60 21.53
N LEU A 191 19.02 -15.86 22.08
CA LEU A 191 17.75 -16.40 22.56
C LEU A 191 16.96 -17.09 21.44
N GLN A 192 16.92 -16.51 20.25
CA GLN A 192 16.27 -17.11 19.09
C GLN A 192 16.89 -18.46 18.71
N ARG A 193 18.21 -18.62 18.83
CA ARG A 193 18.89 -19.89 18.55
C ARG A 193 18.52 -20.98 19.55
N ILE A 194 18.51 -20.65 20.85
CA ILE A 194 18.13 -21.59 21.92
C ILE A 194 16.69 -22.10 21.71
N HIS A 195 15.75 -21.18 21.48
CA HIS A 195 14.34 -21.54 21.28
C HIS A 195 14.13 -22.38 20.02
N ARG A 196 14.84 -22.08 18.92
CA ARG A 196 14.78 -22.88 17.69
C ARG A 196 15.29 -24.31 17.91
N GLN A 197 16.33 -24.50 18.72
CA GLN A 197 16.81 -25.84 19.10
C GLN A 197 15.76 -26.62 19.90
N ALA A 198 14.92 -25.92 20.67
CA ALA A 198 13.78 -26.49 21.38
C ALA A 198 12.50 -26.63 20.51
N GLY A 199 12.58 -26.41 19.20
CA GLY A 199 11.41 -26.50 18.30
C GLY A 199 10.42 -25.33 18.39
N VAL A 200 10.79 -24.24 19.10
CA VAL A 200 9.93 -23.06 19.29
C VAL A 200 10.24 -21.99 18.23
N LYS A 201 9.21 -21.49 17.56
CA LYS A 201 9.31 -20.36 16.61
C LYS A 201 9.38 -19.04 17.37
N VAL A 202 10.42 -18.24 17.12
CA VAL A 202 10.58 -16.92 17.77
C VAL A 202 10.30 -15.79 16.78
N TYR A 203 9.39 -14.91 17.16
CA TYR A 203 9.12 -13.64 16.51
C TYR A 203 9.65 -12.49 17.37
N HIS A 204 9.96 -11.36 16.73
CA HIS A 204 10.44 -10.19 17.43
C HIS A 204 9.43 -9.05 17.35
N SER A 205 9.06 -8.53 18.51
CA SER A 205 8.32 -7.28 18.64
C SER A 205 9.27 -6.11 18.92
N PHE A 206 8.74 -4.91 18.78
CA PHE A 206 9.36 -3.73 19.33
C PHE A 206 9.33 -3.82 20.87
N GLY A 207 10.39 -3.35 21.54
CA GLY A 207 10.41 -3.21 23.00
C GLY A 207 9.32 -2.26 23.50
N ASN A 208 9.28 -2.03 24.82
CA ASN A 208 8.28 -1.17 25.45
C ASN A 208 8.06 0.10 24.62
N LYS A 209 6.82 0.29 24.13
CA LYS A 209 6.44 1.52 23.45
C LYS A 209 6.65 2.66 24.44
N LEU A 210 7.18 3.79 23.98
CA LEU A 210 7.34 4.99 24.82
C LEU A 210 6.04 5.34 25.56
N GLN A 211 4.88 5.08 24.95
CA GLN A 211 3.56 5.23 25.55
C GLN A 211 3.37 4.44 26.86
N CYS A 212 4.05 3.30 27.04
CA CYS A 212 4.01 2.51 28.27
C CYS A 212 4.97 3.04 29.35
N SER A 213 5.88 3.94 28.99
CA SER A 213 6.91 4.52 29.87
C SER A 213 6.67 5.99 30.17
N LEU A 214 5.81 6.65 29.42
CA LEU A 214 5.35 8.00 29.68
C LEU A 214 4.16 7.92 30.65
N PRO A 215 4.17 8.69 31.76
CA PRO A 215 2.99 8.82 32.60
C PRO A 215 1.83 9.28 31.70
N HIS A 216 0.65 8.68 31.86
CA HIS A 216 -0.55 9.17 31.20
C HIS A 216 -0.81 10.59 31.71
N SER A 217 -0.35 11.59 30.96
CA SER A 217 -0.77 12.97 31.14
C SER A 217 -2.28 13.00 30.86
N MET A 218 -3.04 13.28 31.93
CA MET A 218 -4.48 13.54 31.91
C MET A 218 -4.85 14.59 30.88
#